data_AF-A0A0B1SCI2-F1
#
_entry.id   AF-A0A0B1SCI2-F1
#
_cell.length_a   1.000
_cell.length_b   1.000
_cell.length_c   1.000
_cell.angle_alpha   90.00
_cell.angle_beta   90.00
_cell.angle_gamma   90.00
#
_symmetry.space_group_name_H-M   'P 1'
#
loop_
_entity.id
_entity.type
_entity.pdbx_description
1 polymer ?
#
loop_
_entity_poly.entity_id
_entity_poly.type
_entity_poly.pdbx_seq_one_letter_code
_entity_poly.pdbx_strand_id
1 'polypeptide(L)'
;MLPQTFDFPTASTAAASVDEDAEKVCAVCGDRAVCFHYGARTCEGCKGFFKRTVQKASKYACAGNRNCPIEKRYRSRCQACRFQKCLSVGMVKEIVRHGSLSGRRGRLSSKTKCHRGDEQPSPPLPLLALIVRAHDAYKATPTPVRYVRIFS
;
A
#
# COMPACT_ATOMS: atom_id res chain seq x y z
N MET A 1 43.99 -27.58 -38.16
CA MET A 1 44.41 -26.57 -37.18
C MET A 1 43.15 -25.94 -36.64
N LEU A 2 42.67 -26.42 -35.49
CA LEU A 2 41.45 -25.93 -34.83
C LEU A 2 41.74 -24.64 -34.05
N PRO A 3 40.72 -23.79 -33.84
CA PRO A 3 40.84 -22.56 -33.08
C PRO A 3 40.91 -22.89 -31.59
N GLN A 4 41.80 -22.23 -30.84
CA GLN A 4 41.72 -22.22 -29.38
C GLN A 4 41.31 -20.83 -28.92
N THR A 5 40.09 -20.79 -28.39
CA THR A 5 39.48 -19.71 -27.64
C THR A 5 40.22 -19.57 -26.30
N PHE A 6 40.53 -18.34 -25.91
CA PHE A 6 40.93 -18.03 -24.54
C PHE A 6 39.68 -17.58 -23.77
N ASP A 7 39.15 -18.49 -22.96
CA ASP A 7 38.09 -18.22 -22.00
C ASP A 7 38.66 -17.41 -20.82
N PHE A 8 38.15 -16.19 -20.63
CA PHE A 8 38.43 -15.38 -19.44
C PHE A 8 37.39 -15.68 -18.35
N PRO A 9 37.80 -16.17 -17.16
CA PRO A 9 36.89 -16.30 -16.04
C PRO A 9 36.78 -14.95 -15.33
N THR A 10 35.75 -14.16 -15.63
CA THR A 10 35.41 -13.00 -14.78
C THR A 10 34.51 -13.48 -13.65
N ALA A 11 35.14 -13.90 -12.56
CA ALA A 11 34.51 -13.90 -11.25
C ALA A 11 34.27 -12.44 -10.84
N SER A 12 33.02 -12.00 -10.83
CA SER A 12 32.62 -10.84 -10.04
C SER A 12 31.16 -10.98 -9.61
N THR A 13 31.04 -11.62 -8.44
CA THR A 13 30.06 -11.40 -7.39
C THR A 13 28.99 -10.34 -7.67
N ALA A 14 27.86 -10.76 -8.25
CA ALA A 14 26.61 -10.02 -8.19
C ALA A 14 25.67 -10.68 -7.16
N ALA A 15 26.12 -10.75 -5.91
CA ALA A 15 25.27 -11.02 -4.76
C ALA A 15 24.50 -9.73 -4.40
N ALA A 16 23.53 -9.36 -5.24
CA ALA A 16 22.59 -8.29 -4.93
C ALA A 16 21.39 -8.88 -4.19
N SER A 17 21.43 -8.80 -2.85
CA SER A 17 20.29 -8.79 -1.91
C SER A 17 19.03 -9.59 -2.29
N VAL A 18 18.95 -10.86 -1.89
CA VAL A 18 17.82 -11.77 -2.18
C VAL A 18 16.69 -11.79 -1.13
N ASP A 19 16.73 -10.99 -0.06
CA ASP A 19 15.73 -11.05 1.04
C ASP A 19 14.70 -9.90 1.09
N GLU A 20 14.83 -8.84 0.29
CA GLU A 20 13.98 -7.63 0.36
C GLU A 20 12.91 -7.52 -0.77
N ASP A 21 12.80 -8.54 -1.62
CA ASP A 21 11.82 -8.61 -2.72
C ASP A 21 10.61 -9.53 -2.41
N ALA A 22 10.74 -10.40 -1.40
CA ALA A 22 9.65 -11.27 -0.93
C ALA A 22 8.45 -10.45 -0.40
N GLU A 23 8.69 -9.24 0.09
CA GLU A 23 7.63 -8.39 0.64
C GLU A 23 6.83 -7.64 -0.44
N LYS A 24 7.30 -7.62 -1.70
CA LYS A 24 6.73 -6.81 -2.80
C LYS A 24 6.08 -7.65 -3.89
N VAL A 25 5.53 -8.81 -3.52
CA VAL A 25 4.82 -9.72 -4.43
C VAL A 25 3.30 -9.72 -4.21
N CYS A 26 2.56 -10.03 -5.27
CA CYS A 26 1.11 -10.15 -5.26
C CYS A 26 0.71 -11.45 -4.57
N ALA A 27 -0.04 -11.35 -3.48
CA ALA A 27 -0.51 -12.50 -2.71
C ALA A 27 -1.39 -13.48 -3.52
N VAL A 28 -1.94 -13.04 -4.66
CA VAL A 28 -2.82 -13.86 -5.51
C VAL A 28 -2.06 -14.65 -6.57
N CYS A 29 -1.08 -14.03 -7.24
CA CYS A 29 -0.46 -14.61 -8.45
C CYS A 29 1.06 -14.50 -8.51
N GLY A 30 1.71 -13.99 -7.45
CA GLY A 30 3.16 -13.84 -7.37
C GLY A 30 3.79 -12.78 -8.28
N ASP A 31 2.99 -11.98 -8.99
CA ASP A 31 3.52 -10.86 -9.80
C ASP A 31 3.94 -9.68 -8.92
N ARG A 32 4.75 -8.75 -9.44
CA ARG A 32 5.24 -7.60 -8.69
C ARG A 32 4.07 -6.73 -8.19
N ALA A 33 4.08 -6.38 -6.91
CA ALA A 33 3.04 -5.61 -6.23
C ALA A 33 3.63 -4.56 -5.30
N VAL A 34 3.45 -3.29 -5.67
CA VAL A 34 4.04 -2.15 -4.94
C VAL A 34 3.19 -1.74 -3.74
N CYS A 35 1.87 -1.92 -3.80
CA CYS A 35 0.94 -1.43 -2.78
C CYS A 35 -0.26 -2.36 -2.55
N PHE A 36 -1.15 -1.94 -1.66
CA PHE A 36 -2.37 -2.66 -1.30
C PHE A 36 -3.55 -2.21 -2.18
N HIS A 37 -4.37 -3.17 -2.58
CA HIS A 37 -5.62 -2.92 -3.28
C HIS A 37 -6.73 -3.72 -2.62
N TYR A 38 -7.81 -3.03 -2.24
CA TYR A 38 -9.00 -3.63 -1.65
C TYR A 38 -8.72 -4.51 -0.41
N GLY A 39 -7.70 -4.17 0.38
CA GLY A 39 -7.35 -4.90 1.61
C GLY A 39 -6.13 -5.82 1.53
N ALA A 40 -5.61 -6.12 0.35
CA ALA A 40 -4.45 -7.02 0.20
C ALA A 40 -3.39 -6.49 -0.77
N ARG A 41 -2.12 -6.86 -0.56
CA ARG A 41 -1.01 -6.55 -1.49
C ARG A 41 -1.19 -7.35 -2.79
N THR A 42 -1.54 -6.66 -3.87
CA THR A 42 -1.83 -7.30 -5.16
C THR A 42 -1.31 -6.49 -6.33
N CYS A 43 -1.11 -7.15 -7.47
CA CYS A 43 -0.71 -6.47 -8.70
C CYS A 43 -1.90 -5.80 -9.40
N GLU A 44 -1.62 -4.87 -10.32
CA GLU A 44 -2.62 -4.17 -11.13
C GLU A 44 -3.57 -5.12 -11.88
N GLY A 45 -3.05 -6.27 -12.32
CA GLY A 45 -3.85 -7.29 -12.99
C GLY A 45 -4.91 -7.93 -12.09
N CYS A 46 -4.62 -8.15 -10.80
CA CYS A 46 -5.56 -8.72 -9.84
C CYS A 46 -6.51 -7.65 -9.29
N LYS A 47 -6.03 -6.43 -9.07
CA LYS A 47 -6.86 -5.25 -8.77
C LYS A 47 -7.95 -5.03 -9.82
N GLY A 48 -7.59 -4.98 -11.10
CA GLY A 48 -8.54 -4.74 -12.19
C GLY A 48 -9.53 -5.89 -12.36
N PHE A 49 -9.07 -7.13 -12.21
CA PHE A 49 -9.93 -8.31 -12.23
C PHE A 49 -10.96 -8.26 -11.10
N PHE A 50 -10.53 -8.09 -9.86
CA PHE A 50 -11.40 -8.02 -8.69
C PHE A 50 -12.46 -6.92 -8.81
N LYS A 51 -12.06 -5.71 -9.22
CA LYS A 51 -12.99 -4.60 -9.46
C LYS A 51 -14.09 -4.98 -10.46
N ARG A 52 -13.72 -5.52 -11.62
CA ARG A 52 -14.69 -5.90 -12.66
C ARG A 52 -15.63 -7.00 -12.19
N THR A 53 -15.10 -8.01 -11.50
CA THR A 53 -15.89 -9.13 -10.97
C THR A 53 -16.91 -8.64 -9.95
N VAL A 54 -16.52 -7.77 -9.02
CA VAL A 54 -17.43 -7.24 -8.00
C VAL A 54 -18.46 -6.29 -8.61
N GLN A 55 -18.03 -5.33 -9.44
CA GLN A 55 -18.94 -4.35 -10.05
C GLN A 55 -20.00 -5.00 -10.95
N LYS A 56 -19.62 -6.01 -11.73
CA LYS A 56 -20.54 -6.74 -12.61
C LYS A 56 -21.23 -7.92 -11.93
N ALA A 57 -21.01 -8.13 -10.62
CA ALA A 57 -21.44 -9.31 -9.89
C ALA A 57 -21.20 -10.62 -10.67
N SER A 58 -20.03 -10.73 -11.32
CA SER A 58 -19.75 -11.82 -12.26
C SER A 58 -19.63 -13.15 -11.52
N LYS A 59 -20.40 -14.15 -11.98
CA LYS A 59 -20.33 -15.52 -11.50
C LYS A 59 -19.47 -16.32 -12.46
N TYR A 60 -18.46 -17.00 -11.93
CA TYR A 60 -17.56 -17.85 -12.70
C TYR A 60 -17.70 -19.31 -12.28
N ALA A 61 -17.60 -20.22 -13.24
CA ALA A 61 -17.51 -21.66 -12.99
C ALA A 61 -16.08 -22.14 -13.24
N CYS A 62 -15.58 -23.03 -12.39
CA CYS A 62 -14.33 -23.74 -12.63
C CYS A 62 -14.61 -24.97 -13.51
N ALA A 63 -13.77 -25.20 -14.52
CA ALA A 63 -13.87 -26.40 -15.36
C ALA A 63 -13.22 -27.65 -14.72
N GLY A 64 -12.49 -27.49 -13.61
CA GLY A 64 -11.86 -28.58 -12.87
C GLY A 64 -12.25 -28.56 -11.39
N ASN A 65 -11.34 -28.99 -10.51
CA ASN A 65 -11.62 -29.26 -9.09
C ASN A 65 -11.59 -28.03 -8.16
N ARG A 66 -11.81 -26.82 -8.70
CA ARG A 66 -11.77 -25.54 -7.94
C ARG A 66 -10.45 -25.27 -7.18
N ASN A 67 -9.36 -25.91 -7.60
CA ASN A 67 -8.02 -25.80 -6.99
C ASN A 67 -6.94 -25.42 -8.02
N CYS A 68 -7.32 -24.74 -9.11
CA CYS A 68 -6.39 -24.38 -10.17
C CYS A 68 -5.25 -23.49 -9.64
N PRO A 69 -3.98 -23.76 -10.00
CA PRO A 69 -2.87 -22.90 -9.62
C PRO A 69 -3.02 -21.51 -10.26
N ILE A 70 -2.71 -20.46 -9.51
CA ILE A 70 -2.83 -19.06 -9.96
C ILE A 70 -1.44 -18.42 -9.93
N GLU A 71 -0.80 -18.32 -11.09
CA GLU A 71 0.49 -17.67 -11.26
C GLU A 71 0.44 -16.60 -12.37
N LYS A 72 1.46 -15.73 -12.43
CA LYS A 72 1.53 -14.60 -13.37
C LYS A 72 1.20 -14.98 -14.82
N ARG A 73 1.75 -16.08 -15.33
CA ARG A 73 1.64 -16.50 -16.73
C ARG A 73 0.24 -17.00 -17.09
N TYR A 74 -0.47 -17.65 -16.17
CA TYR A 74 -1.69 -18.39 -16.48
C TYR A 74 -2.87 -18.14 -15.53
N ARG A 75 -2.80 -17.10 -14.71
CA ARG A 75 -3.91 -16.62 -13.86
C ARG A 75 -5.21 -16.32 -14.62
N SER A 76 -5.18 -16.13 -15.94
CA SER A 76 -6.38 -15.93 -16.77
C SER A 76 -7.13 -17.22 -17.10
N ARG A 77 -6.52 -18.41 -16.94
CA ARG A 77 -7.12 -19.70 -17.34
C ARG A 77 -8.38 -20.03 -16.53
N CYS A 78 -8.36 -19.78 -15.22
CA CYS A 78 -9.52 -20.06 -14.35
C CYS A 78 -9.92 -18.84 -13.54
N GLN A 79 -10.98 -18.16 -13.98
CA GLN A 79 -11.50 -16.96 -13.33
C GLN A 79 -12.14 -17.28 -11.97
N ALA A 80 -12.79 -18.44 -11.84
CA ALA A 80 -13.39 -18.89 -10.59
C ALA A 80 -12.34 -19.06 -9.48
N CYS A 81 -11.31 -19.88 -9.71
CA CYS A 81 -10.22 -20.09 -8.73
C CYS A 81 -9.46 -18.80 -8.45
N ARG A 82 -9.24 -17.95 -9.46
CA ARG A 82 -8.59 -16.65 -9.27
C ARG A 82 -9.39 -15.76 -8.33
N PHE A 83 -10.71 -15.64 -8.53
CA PHE A 83 -11.55 -14.80 -7.69
C PHE A 83 -11.66 -15.37 -6.27
N GLN A 84 -11.77 -16.68 -6.14
CA GLN A 84 -11.74 -17.34 -4.84
C GLN A 84 -10.42 -17.08 -4.11
N LYS A 85 -9.27 -17.14 -4.80
CA LYS A 85 -7.97 -16.79 -4.22
C LYS A 85 -7.89 -15.31 -3.83
N CYS A 86 -8.47 -14.39 -4.61
CA CYS A 86 -8.57 -12.98 -4.23
C CYS A 86 -9.28 -12.80 -2.87
N LEU A 87 -10.40 -13.51 -2.66
CA LEU A 87 -11.12 -13.45 -1.38
C LEU A 87 -10.32 -14.09 -0.25
N SER A 88 -9.66 -15.23 -0.50
CA SER A 88 -8.91 -15.92 0.54
C SER A 88 -7.67 -15.17 1.03
N VAL A 89 -7.08 -14.30 0.20
CA VAL A 89 -5.98 -13.40 0.64
C VAL A 89 -6.47 -12.11 1.29
N GLY A 90 -7.78 -11.94 1.48
CA GLY A 90 -8.36 -10.79 2.17
C GLY A 90 -8.72 -9.60 1.28
N MET A 91 -8.98 -9.81 -0.02
CA MET A 91 -9.59 -8.73 -0.83
C MET A 91 -11.08 -8.59 -0.48
N VAL A 92 -11.50 -7.38 -0.13
CA VAL A 92 -12.83 -7.06 0.42
C VAL A 92 -13.71 -6.43 -0.67
N LYS A 93 -14.89 -7.01 -0.92
CA LYS A 93 -15.79 -6.62 -2.02
C LYS A 93 -16.45 -5.27 -1.72
N GLU A 94 -16.77 -5.04 -0.46
CA GLU A 94 -17.49 -3.89 0.08
C GLU A 94 -16.72 -2.58 -0.14
N ILE A 95 -15.40 -2.64 -0.27
CA ILE A 95 -14.54 -1.48 -0.54
C ILE A 95 -14.59 -1.06 -2.03
N VAL A 96 -15.13 -1.92 -2.91
CA VAL A 96 -15.27 -1.62 -4.34
C VAL A 96 -16.45 -0.67 -4.54
N ARG A 97 -16.16 0.56 -5.00
CA ARG A 97 -17.20 1.53 -5.32
C ARG A 97 -17.99 1.08 -6.57
N HIS A 98 -19.32 1.07 -6.46
CA HIS A 98 -20.23 0.67 -7.53
C HIS A 98 -20.65 1.83 -8.48
N GLY A 99 -20.47 3.09 -8.07
CA GLY A 99 -20.83 4.27 -8.86
C GLY A 99 -19.68 4.86 -9.69
N SER A 100 -19.95 5.21 -10.94
CA SER A 100 -19.06 6.05 -11.76
C SER A 100 -19.32 7.52 -11.43
N LEU A 101 -18.63 8.06 -10.43
CA LEU A 101 -18.43 9.51 -10.37
C LEU A 101 -17.31 9.89 -11.34
N SER A 102 -17.58 9.72 -12.64
CA SER A 102 -16.83 10.34 -13.73
C SER A 102 -17.23 11.81 -13.81
N GLY A 103 -16.89 12.58 -12.78
CA GLY A 103 -17.26 13.99 -12.69
C GLY A 103 -16.78 14.58 -11.38
N ARG A 104 -15.74 15.43 -11.47
CA ARG A 104 -14.97 16.06 -10.39
C ARG A 104 -13.97 15.12 -9.71
N ARG A 105 -12.70 15.44 -9.95
CA ARG A 105 -11.52 15.01 -9.21
C ARG A 105 -11.60 15.48 -7.75
N GLY A 106 -12.57 14.98 -7.00
CA GLY A 106 -12.46 14.90 -5.55
C GLY A 106 -11.41 13.84 -5.28
N ARG A 107 -10.15 14.25 -5.12
CA ARG A 107 -9.10 13.42 -4.55
C ARG A 107 -9.56 13.07 -3.14
N LEU A 108 -10.33 11.99 -2.99
CA LEU A 108 -10.32 11.24 -1.75
C LEU A 108 -8.87 10.78 -1.64
N SER A 109 -8.12 11.49 -0.79
CA SER A 109 -6.74 11.19 -0.51
C SER A 109 -6.67 9.73 -0.12
N SER A 110 -6.11 8.88 -0.98
CA SER A 110 -5.55 7.62 -0.55
C SER A 110 -4.33 7.95 0.31
N LYS A 111 -4.57 8.51 1.50
CA LYS A 111 -3.59 8.55 2.57
C LYS A 111 -3.57 7.13 3.15
N THR A 112 -3.03 6.21 2.35
CA THR A 112 -2.70 4.88 2.82
C THR A 112 -1.30 4.65 2.32
N LYS A 113 -0.36 4.87 3.25
CA LYS A 113 1.08 4.69 3.12
C LYS A 113 1.36 3.45 2.28
N CYS A 114 2.03 3.62 1.15
CA CYS A 114 2.96 2.58 0.70
C CYS A 114 4.03 2.53 1.80
N HIS A 115 3.90 1.59 2.75
CA HIS A 115 4.94 1.35 3.75
C HIS A 115 6.17 0.84 2.99
N ARG A 116 7.05 1.78 2.60
CA ARG A 116 8.49 1.55 2.65
C ARG A 116 8.87 1.65 4.13
N GLY A 117 9.78 0.80 4.57
CA GLY A 117 10.09 0.52 5.96
C GLY A 117 10.20 1.71 6.92
N ASP A 118 10.00 1.34 8.19
CA ASP A 118 10.34 2.01 9.44
C ASP A 118 11.22 3.27 9.35
N GLU A 119 10.61 4.43 9.55
CA GLU A 119 11.09 5.56 10.36
C GLU A 119 10.03 6.67 10.25
N GLN A 120 9.41 7.01 11.38
CA GLN A 120 8.64 8.23 11.54
C GLN A 120 9.59 9.32 12.06
N PRO A 121 9.95 10.33 11.25
CA PRO A 121 10.06 11.67 11.74
C PRO A 121 8.67 12.30 11.56
N SER A 122 8.05 12.63 12.70
CA SER A 122 6.85 13.46 12.81
C SER A 122 6.76 14.56 11.73
N PRO A 123 5.58 14.85 11.16
CA PRO A 123 5.43 16.04 10.33
C PRO A 123 5.81 17.28 11.18
N PRO A 124 6.58 18.25 10.63
CA PRO A 124 7.03 19.42 11.38
C PRO A 124 5.79 20.22 11.76
N LEU A 125 5.46 20.25 13.06
CA LEU A 125 4.19 20.77 13.58
C LEU A 125 4.18 22.30 13.54
N PRO A 126 3.40 22.97 12.66
CA PRO A 126 3.29 24.43 12.68
C PRO A 126 2.34 24.87 13.79
N LEU A 127 1.29 24.10 14.08
CA LEU A 127 0.25 24.49 15.03
C LEU A 127 0.62 24.19 16.49
N LEU A 128 1.16 23.00 16.79
CA LEU A 128 1.56 22.72 18.19
C LEU A 128 2.68 23.64 18.65
N ALA A 129 3.65 23.96 17.77
CA ALA A 129 4.71 24.91 18.12
C ALA A 129 4.16 26.32 18.39
N LEU A 130 3.16 26.78 17.62
CA LEU A 130 2.50 28.07 17.89
C LEU A 130 1.72 28.06 19.20
N ILE A 131 1.02 26.96 19.50
CA ILE A 131 0.26 26.79 20.75
C ILE A 131 1.21 26.78 21.95
N VAL A 132 2.31 26.03 21.88
CA VAL A 132 3.33 25.98 22.96
C VAL A 132 3.97 27.36 23.14
N ARG A 133 4.36 28.05 22.06
CA ARG A 133 4.92 29.41 22.14
C ARG A 133 3.94 30.42 22.74
N ALA A 134 2.65 30.34 22.40
CA ALA A 134 1.64 31.22 22.98
C ALA A 134 1.42 30.94 24.48
N HIS A 135 1.45 29.68 24.88
CA HIS A 135 1.34 29.27 26.29
C HIS A 135 2.58 29.68 27.10
N ASP A 136 3.76 29.54 26.54
CA ASP A 136 5.01 29.97 27.20
C ASP A 136 5.07 31.50 27.29
N ALA A 137 4.60 32.22 26.27
CA ALA A 137 4.45 33.68 26.33
C ALA A 137 3.44 34.11 27.42
N TYR A 138 2.33 33.39 27.57
CA TYR A 138 1.36 33.62 28.65
C TYR A 138 1.96 33.35 30.04
N LYS A 139 2.79 32.32 30.18
CA LYS A 139 3.52 32.04 31.43
C LYS A 139 4.62 33.05 31.73
N ALA A 140 5.21 33.64 30.69
CA ALA A 140 6.28 34.63 30.81
C ALA A 140 5.79 36.06 31.09
N THR A 141 4.48 36.34 30.97
CA THR A 141 3.95 37.63 31.41
C THR A 141 3.81 37.66 32.94
N PRO A 142 4.55 38.52 33.67
CA PRO A 142 4.25 38.79 35.06
C PRO A 142 2.90 39.50 35.10
N THR A 143 1.89 38.84 35.66
CA THR A 143 0.64 39.52 35.97
C THR A 143 0.94 40.62 37.00
N PRO A 144 0.54 41.87 36.77
CA PRO A 144 0.53 42.85 37.83
C PRO A 144 -0.57 42.42 38.79
N VAL A 145 -0.17 41.89 39.94
CA VAL A 145 -1.08 41.65 41.06
C VAL A 145 -1.73 42.98 41.45
N ARG A 146 -2.95 43.20 40.98
CA ARG A 146 -3.77 44.33 41.40
C ARG A 146 -4.29 44.05 42.81
N TYR A 147 -4.05 45.03 43.68
CA TYR A 147 -4.87 45.41 44.83
C TYR A 147 -4.66 44.64 46.17
N VAL A 148 -3.93 45.27 47.10
CA VAL A 148 -4.38 45.40 48.50
C VAL A 148 -3.84 46.72 49.08
N ARG A 149 -4.70 47.72 49.24
CA ARG A 149 -4.73 48.66 50.39
C ARG A 149 -5.85 49.69 50.21
N ILE A 150 -7.06 49.28 50.59
CA ILE A 150 -8.09 50.19 51.11
C ILE A 150 -8.46 49.65 52.50
N PHE A 151 -8.52 50.56 53.47
CA PHE A 151 -8.92 50.44 54.90
C PHE A 151 -7.84 50.03 55.93
N SER A 152 -7.12 51.02 56.47
CA SER A 152 -7.29 51.57 57.84
C SER A 152 -6.30 52.71 58.05
#